data_AF-T1ALR0-F1
#
_entry.id   AF-T1ALR0-F1
#
_cell.length_a   1.000
_cell.length_b   1.000
_cell.length_c   1.000
_cell.angle_alpha   90.00
_cell.angle_beta   90.00
_cell.angle_gamma   90.00
#
_symmetry.space_group_name_H-M   'P 1'
#
loop_
_entity.id
_entity.type
_entity.pdbx_description
1 polymer ?
#
loop_
_entity_poly.entity_id
_entity_poly.type
_entity_poly.pdbx_seq_one_letter_code
_entity_poly.pdbx_strand_id
1 'polypeptide(L)'
;MGPKLLELGFRVRDELDLPRVAAPHLERLALLTEDTVHLGVLDHGHVLYLDKVPGRRRINIRSTIGELQPVTSTGLGKALILDLDADAWIALFRAERAVRRGEVSLQDWLERMRHYVRVGFAFDLEENEDQIRCVAAPI
;
A
#
# COMPACT_ATOMS: atom_id res chain seq x y z
N MET A 1 -9.59 22.14 22.90
CA MET A 1 -8.73 21.20 22.17
C MET A 1 -9.13 19.81 22.62
N GLY A 2 -9.84 19.08 21.75
CA GLY A 2 -10.71 17.98 22.14
C GLY A 2 -10.06 16.59 22.09
N PRO A 3 -10.75 15.57 22.64
CA PRO A 3 -10.27 14.19 22.79
C PRO A 3 -9.81 13.51 21.49
N LYS A 4 -10.20 14.03 20.32
CA LYS A 4 -9.76 13.53 19.00
C LYS A 4 -8.25 13.68 18.76
N LEU A 5 -7.60 14.68 19.38
CA LEU A 5 -6.14 14.84 19.31
C LEU A 5 -5.40 13.81 20.18
N LEU A 6 -6.04 13.36 21.27
CA LEU A 6 -5.52 12.36 22.19
C LEU A 6 -5.69 10.94 21.62
N GLU A 7 -6.78 10.64 20.92
CA GLU A 7 -6.94 9.37 20.19
C GLU A 7 -5.90 9.20 19.07
N LEU A 8 -5.58 10.27 18.32
CA LEU A 8 -4.43 10.24 17.39
C LEU A 8 -3.12 10.01 18.15
N GLY A 9 -2.91 10.68 19.28
CA GLY A 9 -1.68 10.54 20.08
C GLY A 9 -1.43 9.14 20.66
N PHE A 10 -2.49 8.35 20.90
CA PHE A 10 -2.37 6.97 21.39
C PHE A 10 -2.18 5.93 20.29
N ARG A 11 -2.84 6.05 19.12
CA ARG A 11 -2.54 5.17 17.95
C ARG A 11 -1.15 5.42 17.37
N VAL A 12 -0.76 6.69 17.30
CA VAL A 12 0.57 7.10 16.81
C VAL A 12 1.69 6.57 17.70
N ARG A 13 1.45 6.27 18.99
CA ARG A 13 2.52 5.86 19.91
C ARG A 13 3.03 4.43 19.70
N ASP A 14 2.17 3.51 19.24
CA ASP A 14 2.58 2.15 18.86
C ASP A 14 3.10 2.10 17.41
N GLU A 15 2.59 2.96 16.51
CA GLU A 15 3.07 3.10 15.13
C GLU A 15 4.39 3.89 15.02
N LEU A 16 4.74 4.72 16.02
CA LEU A 16 5.98 5.50 16.08
C LEU A 16 7.26 4.64 16.10
N ASP A 17 7.16 3.33 16.34
CA ASP A 17 8.32 2.44 16.25
C ASP A 17 8.45 1.73 14.89
N LEU A 18 7.38 1.58 14.12
CA LEU A 18 7.43 0.78 12.90
C LEU A 18 8.36 1.38 11.83
N PRO A 19 8.27 2.67 11.45
CA PRO A 19 9.23 3.28 10.52
C PRO A 19 10.67 3.20 11.04
N ARG A 20 10.87 3.42 12.35
CA ARG A 20 12.19 3.38 12.97
C ARG A 20 12.82 1.98 12.92
N VAL A 21 12.04 0.94 13.19
CA VAL A 21 12.47 -0.46 13.11
C VAL A 21 12.67 -0.90 11.65
N ALA A 22 11.79 -0.47 10.75
CA ALA A 22 11.82 -0.84 9.35
C ALA A 22 12.95 -0.15 8.57
N ALA A 23 13.33 1.08 8.93
CA ALA A 23 14.31 1.92 8.22
C ALA A 23 15.54 1.16 7.69
N PRO A 24 16.33 0.42 8.52
CA PRO A 24 17.49 -0.30 8.01
C PRO A 24 17.14 -1.40 6.99
N HIS A 25 15.96 -1.98 7.06
CA HIS A 25 15.48 -2.97 6.10
C HIS A 25 15.05 -2.33 4.78
N LEU A 26 14.35 -1.19 4.84
CA LEU A 26 13.93 -0.43 3.66
C LEU A 26 15.15 0.11 2.90
N GLU A 27 16.13 0.68 3.63
CA GLU A 27 17.39 1.15 3.05
C GLU A 27 18.16 0.04 2.34
N ARG A 28 18.27 -1.13 3.01
CA ARG A 28 18.92 -2.30 2.41
C ARG A 28 18.17 -2.78 1.17
N LEU A 29 16.83 -2.82 1.20
CA LEU A 29 16.04 -3.24 0.05
C LEU A 29 16.21 -2.27 -1.13
N ALA A 30 16.11 -0.96 -0.88
CA ALA A 30 16.32 0.06 -1.91
C ALA A 30 17.73 0.02 -2.51
N LEU A 31 18.75 -0.28 -1.70
CA LEU A 31 20.11 -0.47 -2.19
C LEU A 31 20.25 -1.72 -3.08
N LEU A 32 19.61 -2.83 -2.70
CA LEU A 32 19.69 -4.09 -3.43
C LEU A 32 18.91 -4.06 -4.74
N THR A 33 17.74 -3.41 -4.75
CA THR A 33 16.88 -3.36 -5.92
C THR A 33 17.16 -2.17 -6.81
N GLU A 34 17.72 -1.08 -6.26
CA GLU A 34 17.78 0.27 -6.85
C GLU A 34 16.41 0.96 -7.02
N ASP A 35 15.32 0.35 -6.52
CA ASP A 35 13.96 0.90 -6.58
C ASP A 35 13.66 1.82 -5.41
N THR A 36 12.63 2.65 -5.59
CA THR A 36 12.00 3.35 -4.46
C THR A 36 11.25 2.32 -3.63
N VAL A 37 11.42 2.37 -2.32
CA VAL A 37 10.75 1.47 -1.37
C VAL A 37 9.84 2.28 -0.47
N HIS A 38 8.61 1.81 -0.30
CA HIS A 38 7.61 2.42 0.58
C HIS A 38 7.25 1.48 1.72
N LEU A 39 6.92 2.08 2.86
CA LEU A 39 6.25 1.41 3.97
C LEU A 39 4.91 2.10 4.17
N GLY A 40 3.86 1.31 4.40
CA GLY A 40 2.54 1.85 4.68
C GLY A 40 1.66 0.92 5.48
N VAL A 41 0.57 1.47 6.00
CA VAL A 41 -0.44 0.77 6.80
C VAL A 41 -1.82 1.02 6.24
N LEU A 42 -2.78 0.15 6.55
CA LEU A 42 -4.17 0.36 6.20
C LEU A 42 -4.80 1.35 7.19
N ASP A 43 -5.29 2.48 6.69
CA ASP A 43 -5.98 3.50 7.47
C ASP A 43 -7.30 3.88 6.79
N HIS A 44 -8.43 3.62 7.44
CA HIS A 44 -9.78 3.99 6.98
C HIS A 44 -10.06 3.69 5.48
N GLY A 45 -9.66 2.50 5.00
CA GLY A 45 -9.89 2.08 3.61
C GLY A 45 -8.91 2.67 2.59
N HIS A 46 -7.80 3.23 3.06
CA HIS A 46 -6.68 3.76 2.26
C HIS A 46 -5.36 3.20 2.79
N VAL A 47 -4.30 3.30 2.00
CA VAL A 47 -2.94 3.04 2.45
C VAL A 47 -2.32 4.35 2.89
N LEU A 48 -1.95 4.47 4.17
CA LEU A 48 -1.15 5.60 4.67
C LEU A 48 0.33 5.28 4.49
N TYR A 49 1.05 6.10 3.73
CA TYR A 49 2.50 5.97 3.60
C TYR A 49 3.21 6.49 4.85
N LEU A 50 3.93 5.60 5.54
CA LEU A 50 4.66 5.91 6.76
C LEU A 50 6.13 6.23 6.51
N ASP A 51 6.74 5.61 5.50
CA ASP A 51 8.14 5.85 5.13
C ASP A 51 8.37 5.66 3.63
N LYS A 52 9.44 6.27 3.12
CA LYS A 52 9.86 6.20 1.72
C LYS A 52 11.38 6.35 1.63
N VAL A 53 12.03 5.33 1.07
CA VAL A 53 13.43 5.40 0.67
C VAL A 53 13.51 5.61 -0.84
N PRO A 54 14.06 6.75 -1.33
CA PRO A 54 14.21 7.00 -2.75
C PRO A 54 15.14 5.97 -3.43
N GLY A 55 14.73 5.49 -4.60
CA GLY A 55 15.55 4.63 -5.45
C GLY A 55 16.61 5.38 -6.25
N ARG A 56 17.36 4.65 -7.07
CA ARG A 56 18.43 5.16 -7.95
C ARG A 56 18.10 5.08 -9.45
N ARG A 57 17.02 4.39 -9.83
CA ARG A 57 16.55 4.35 -11.21
C ARG A 57 16.15 5.73 -11.73
N ARG A 58 16.17 5.90 -13.06
CA ARG A 58 15.74 7.13 -13.76
C ARG A 58 14.21 7.24 -13.85
N ILE A 59 13.51 6.95 -12.75
CA ILE A 59 12.05 7.08 -12.62
C ILE A 59 11.82 7.90 -11.35
N ASN A 60 11.03 8.96 -11.45
CA ASN A 60 10.71 9.80 -10.29
C ASN A 60 9.34 9.44 -9.73
N ILE A 61 9.32 8.70 -8.63
CA ILE A 61 8.08 8.38 -7.90
C ILE A 61 7.70 9.59 -7.04
N ARG A 62 6.59 10.25 -7.37
CA ARG A 62 6.20 11.55 -6.77
C ARG A 62 5.54 11.46 -5.40
N SER A 63 5.25 10.26 -4.90
CA SER A 63 4.54 10.09 -3.63
C SER A 63 5.28 10.66 -2.43
N THR A 64 4.55 11.04 -1.38
CA THR A 64 5.12 11.61 -0.14
C THR A 64 4.73 10.80 1.10
N ILE A 65 5.53 10.88 2.16
CA ILE A 65 5.16 10.34 3.48
C ILE A 65 3.92 11.11 3.99
N GLY A 66 2.98 10.39 4.60
CA GLY A 66 1.68 10.90 5.06
C GLY A 66 0.59 10.94 3.98
N GLU A 67 0.91 10.57 2.75
CA GLU A 67 -0.07 10.48 1.67
C GLU A 67 -0.97 9.24 1.83
N LEU A 68 -2.26 9.42 1.50
CA LEU A 68 -3.23 8.33 1.43
C LEU A 68 -3.34 7.83 0.00
N GLN A 69 -3.17 6.53 -0.19
CA GLN A 69 -3.21 5.87 -1.49
C GLN A 69 -4.37 4.89 -1.59
N PRO A 70 -4.87 4.60 -2.81
CA PRO A 70 -5.95 3.64 -2.99
C PRO A 70 -5.50 2.22 -2.62
N VAL A 71 -6.42 1.44 -2.07
CA VAL A 71 -6.12 0.06 -1.63
C VAL A 71 -6.08 -0.89 -2.82
N THR A 72 -7.00 -0.74 -3.77
CA THR A 72 -7.25 -1.79 -4.76
C THR A 72 -6.35 -1.70 -5.99
N SER A 73 -5.73 -0.55 -6.28
CA SER A 73 -4.75 -0.42 -7.37
C SER A 73 -3.30 -0.50 -6.93
N THR A 74 -2.97 -0.15 -5.70
CA THR A 74 -1.58 -0.17 -5.26
C THR A 74 -1.13 -1.58 -4.84
N GLY A 75 0.16 -1.87 -5.01
CA GLY A 75 0.75 -3.12 -4.53
C GLY A 75 0.62 -3.23 -3.01
N LEU A 76 0.96 -2.16 -2.28
CA LEU A 76 0.84 -2.09 -0.81
C LEU A 76 -0.60 -2.35 -0.35
N GLY A 77 -1.58 -1.68 -0.95
CA GLY A 77 -2.97 -1.83 -0.57
C GLY A 77 -3.48 -3.24 -0.75
N LYS A 78 -3.18 -3.85 -1.91
CA LYS A 78 -3.51 -5.25 -2.17
C LYS A 78 -2.79 -6.20 -1.20
N ALA A 79 -1.52 -5.96 -0.88
CA ALA A 79 -0.78 -6.76 0.08
C ALA A 79 -1.37 -6.69 1.50
N LEU A 80 -1.77 -5.50 1.95
CA LEU A 80 -2.33 -5.23 3.27
C LEU A 80 -3.71 -5.85 3.52
N ILE A 81 -4.39 -6.33 2.48
CA ILE A 81 -5.72 -6.93 2.59
C ILE A 81 -5.74 -8.42 2.22
N LEU A 82 -4.59 -9.08 2.04
CA LEU A 82 -4.53 -10.48 1.62
C LEU A 82 -5.17 -11.45 2.63
N ASP A 83 -5.31 -11.06 3.89
CA ASP A 83 -5.93 -11.84 4.97
C ASP A 83 -7.46 -11.63 5.08
N LEU A 84 -8.02 -10.66 4.34
CA LEU A 84 -9.46 -10.44 4.30
C LEU A 84 -10.17 -11.47 3.40
N ASP A 85 -11.47 -11.64 3.63
CA ASP A 85 -12.31 -12.49 2.78
C ASP A 85 -12.70 -11.81 1.46
N ALA A 86 -13.25 -12.61 0.54
CA ALA A 86 -13.66 -12.14 -0.78
C ALA A 86 -14.78 -11.09 -0.72
N ASP A 87 -15.65 -11.11 0.29
CA ASP A 87 -16.75 -10.15 0.42
C ASP A 87 -16.21 -8.77 0.82
N ALA A 88 -15.26 -8.73 1.76
CA ALA A 88 -14.53 -7.52 2.13
C ALA A 88 -13.75 -6.95 0.94
N TRP A 89 -13.08 -7.79 0.16
CA TRP A 89 -12.41 -7.38 -1.07
C TRP A 89 -13.35 -6.75 -2.08
N ILE A 90 -14.52 -7.38 -2.32
CA ILE A 90 -15.54 -6.85 -3.24
C ILE A 90 -16.07 -5.49 -2.74
N ALA A 91 -16.29 -5.34 -1.43
CA ALA A 91 -16.75 -4.10 -0.84
C ALA A 91 -15.74 -2.96 -1.07
N LEU A 92 -14.45 -3.20 -0.77
CA LEU A 92 -13.37 -2.23 -0.99
C LEU A 92 -13.25 -1.85 -2.47
N PHE A 93 -13.22 -2.83 -3.36
CA PHE A 93 -13.14 -2.61 -4.81
C PHE A 93 -14.29 -1.74 -5.32
N ARG A 94 -15.53 -2.04 -4.91
CA ARG A 94 -16.72 -1.28 -5.33
C ARG A 94 -16.72 0.13 -4.77
N ALA A 95 -16.35 0.31 -3.50
CA ALA A 95 -16.26 1.62 -2.88
C ALA A 95 -15.26 2.52 -3.60
N GLU A 96 -14.07 2.00 -3.92
CA GLU A 96 -13.05 2.75 -4.63
C GLU A 96 -13.45 3.05 -6.09
N ARG A 97 -14.04 2.08 -6.80
CA ARG A 97 -14.52 2.25 -8.18
C ARG A 97 -15.65 3.26 -8.33
N ALA A 98 -16.40 3.52 -7.26
CA ALA A 98 -17.43 4.56 -7.25
C ALA A 98 -16.83 5.98 -7.32
N VAL A 99 -15.59 6.16 -6.87
CA VAL A 99 -14.90 7.46 -6.82
C VAL A 99 -13.84 7.58 -7.92
N ARG A 100 -13.21 6.47 -8.32
CA ARG A 100 -12.12 6.44 -9.29
C ARG A 100 -12.32 5.33 -10.32
N ARG A 101 -12.29 5.68 -11.60
CA ARG A 101 -12.32 4.68 -12.68
C ARG A 101 -11.01 3.88 -12.67
N GLY A 102 -11.10 2.60 -13.03
CA GLY A 102 -9.95 1.77 -13.32
C GLY A 102 -10.29 0.72 -14.36
N GLU A 103 -9.27 0.22 -15.02
CA GLU A 103 -9.42 -0.61 -16.23
C GLU A 103 -9.66 -2.09 -15.92
N VAL A 104 -9.12 -2.57 -14.81
CA VAL A 104 -9.24 -3.98 -14.39
C VAL A 104 -10.66 -4.26 -13.91
N SER A 105 -11.28 -5.30 -14.47
CA SER A 105 -12.60 -5.78 -14.05
C SER A 105 -12.57 -6.39 -12.64
N LEU A 106 -13.72 -6.44 -11.97
CA LEU A 106 -13.80 -7.08 -10.65
C LEU A 106 -13.39 -8.56 -10.70
N GLN A 107 -13.79 -9.28 -11.76
CA GLN A 107 -13.47 -10.70 -11.90
C GLN A 107 -11.95 -10.92 -12.01
N ASP A 108 -11.29 -10.19 -12.91
CA ASP A 108 -9.84 -10.31 -13.11
C ASP A 108 -9.08 -9.89 -11.85
N TRP A 109 -9.54 -8.85 -11.18
CA TRP A 109 -8.95 -8.39 -9.94
C TRP A 109 -9.08 -9.43 -8.82
N LEU A 110 -10.23 -10.09 -8.66
CA LEU A 110 -10.42 -11.18 -7.69
C LEU A 110 -9.55 -12.41 -8.00
N GLU A 111 -9.37 -12.73 -9.29
CA GLU A 111 -8.45 -13.80 -9.71
C GLU A 111 -7.00 -13.49 -9.32
N ARG A 112 -6.56 -12.23 -9.52
CA ARG A 112 -5.25 -11.74 -9.06
C ARG A 112 -5.12 -11.83 -7.55
N MET A 113 -6.10 -11.37 -6.78
CA MET A 113 -6.05 -11.44 -5.32
C MET A 113 -5.92 -12.87 -4.79
N ARG A 114 -6.69 -13.82 -5.36
CA ARG A 114 -6.54 -15.26 -5.03
C ARG A 114 -5.15 -15.80 -5.38
N HIS A 115 -4.52 -15.30 -6.43
CA HIS A 115 -3.14 -15.64 -6.73
C HIS A 115 -2.18 -15.05 -5.69
N TYR A 116 -2.35 -13.77 -5.33
CA TYR A 116 -1.52 -13.07 -4.34
C TYR A 116 -1.55 -13.70 -2.96
N VAL A 117 -2.72 -14.18 -2.51
CA VAL A 117 -2.82 -14.98 -1.27
C VAL A 117 -1.93 -16.24 -1.33
N ARG A 118 -1.89 -16.93 -2.47
CA ARG A 118 -1.07 -18.15 -2.62
C ARG A 118 0.43 -17.87 -2.65
N VAL A 119 0.86 -16.73 -3.17
CA VAL A 119 2.28 -16.38 -3.32
C VAL A 119 2.82 -15.48 -2.21
N GLY A 120 1.95 -14.85 -1.41
CA GLY A 120 2.32 -14.01 -0.27
C GLY A 120 2.76 -12.59 -0.62
N PHE A 121 2.54 -12.15 -1.86
CA PHE A 121 2.83 -10.79 -2.31
C PHE A 121 1.87 -10.35 -3.42
N ALA A 122 1.71 -9.04 -3.58
CA ALA A 122 0.83 -8.42 -4.56
C ALA A 122 1.61 -7.49 -5.50
N PHE A 123 1.12 -7.37 -6.73
CA PHE A 123 1.67 -6.43 -7.72
C PHE A 123 0.70 -5.30 -8.01
N ASP A 124 1.24 -4.11 -8.26
CA ASP A 124 0.64 -3.09 -9.12
C ASP A 124 1.26 -3.23 -10.53
N LEU A 125 0.41 -3.44 -11.53
CA LEU A 125 0.81 -3.65 -12.91
C LEU A 125 0.34 -2.46 -13.77
N GLU A 126 0.69 -1.23 -13.35
CA GLU A 126 0.23 0.03 -13.95
C GLU A 126 -1.26 0.30 -13.71
N GLU A 127 -1.78 -0.13 -12.56
CA GLU A 127 -3.16 0.08 -12.14
C GLU A 127 -3.33 1.42 -11.38
N ASN A 128 -2.26 1.93 -10.76
CA ASN A 128 -2.30 3.17 -9.99
C ASN A 128 -1.79 4.39 -10.76
N GLU A 129 -0.63 4.27 -11.39
CA GLU A 129 0.01 5.31 -12.20
C GLU A 129 0.63 4.66 -13.44
N ASP A 130 0.43 5.28 -14.60
CA ASP A 130 0.97 4.80 -15.87
C ASP A 130 2.50 4.63 -15.78
N GLN A 131 3.03 3.57 -16.38
CA GLN A 131 4.47 3.25 -16.40
C GLN A 131 5.08 2.91 -15.03
N ILE A 132 4.30 2.91 -13.96
CA ILE A 132 4.74 2.52 -12.62
C ILE A 132 4.21 1.13 -12.29
N ARG A 133 5.14 0.24 -11.96
CA ARG A 133 4.85 -1.09 -11.44
C ARG A 133 5.50 -1.25 -10.09
N CYS A 134 4.83 -1.93 -9.17
CA CYS A 134 5.40 -2.25 -7.88
C CYS A 134 5.05 -3.68 -7.44
N VAL A 135 5.83 -4.18 -6.50
CA VAL A 135 5.57 -5.43 -5.78
C VAL A 135 5.60 -5.12 -4.28
N ALA A 136 4.69 -5.71 -3.53
CA ALA A 136 4.59 -5.52 -2.09
C ALA A 136 4.23 -6.83 -1.39
N ALA A 137 4.72 -7.00 -0.16
CA ALA A 137 4.37 -8.10 0.72
C ALA A 137 3.84 -7.54 2.05
N PRO A 138 2.87 -8.20 2.70
CA PRO A 138 2.44 -7.84 4.04
C PRO A 138 3.54 -8.14 5.06
N ILE A 139 3.51 -7.44 6.20
CA ILE A 139 4.37 -7.66 7.37
C ILE A 139 3.49 -8.09 8.54
#